data_AF-A0AAC9P4J5-F1
#
_entry.id   AF-A0AAC9P4J5-F1
#
_cell.length_a   1.000
_cell.length_b   1.000
_cell.length_c   1.000
_cell.angle_alpha   90.00
_cell.angle_beta   90.00
_cell.angle_gamma   90.00
#
_symmetry.space_group_name_H-M   'P 1'
#
loop_
_entity.id
_entity.type
_entity.pdbx_description
1 polymer ?
#
loop_
_entity_poly.entity_id
_entity_poly.type
_entity_poly.pdbx_seq_one_letter_code
_entity_poly.pdbx_strand_id
1 'polypeptide(L)'
;MNGFARERAAKAALAAALRERSADVAPGVWRILDTRSAVLPEHRQGWRIVIDHLGRGSGAKRALLDMRRLLAAPRRVRLGDPEAGMPAAQMPVRVLMTKDGGLVGFDRADSTVTHLRRTALPPEYRERRLALGEVYSAVEWHLDDDGRRLTEARVPGRPAQLWAPADRIALLRTLLVISTSRLTADAAAQPLLTEARAALEGLSGQARWEEAGRAADLVGEVPWVLAHGDLTPENVLGHGPEDWGPIDFEDARPAPFFYDALSLAVRDDAMRAALSGGELEEEWCDLLSAAGVDPAILTPVIAMDIVAVIAADHHRREHGGDFGYTLASLT
;
A
#
# COMPACT_ATOMS: atom_id res chain seq x y z
N MET A 1 11.43 -30.61 0.74
CA MET A 1 11.76 -29.91 2.01
C MET A 1 10.45 -29.60 2.74
N ASN A 2 10.25 -30.06 3.98
CA ASN A 2 8.99 -29.89 4.73
C ASN A 2 8.71 -28.41 5.03
N GLY A 3 7.51 -27.90 4.74
CA GLY A 3 7.14 -26.48 4.90
C GLY A 3 7.35 -25.94 6.32
N PHE A 4 7.18 -26.77 7.35
CA PHE A 4 7.47 -26.41 8.74
C PHE A 4 8.96 -26.17 9.02
N ALA A 5 9.85 -26.90 8.36
CA ALA A 5 11.30 -26.69 8.51
C ALA A 5 11.71 -25.35 7.89
N ARG A 6 11.14 -25.00 6.73
CA ARG A 6 11.37 -23.72 6.06
C ARG A 6 10.89 -22.54 6.91
N GLU A 7 9.68 -22.63 7.49
CA GLU A 7 9.16 -21.57 8.36
C GLU A 7 9.98 -21.42 9.64
N ARG A 8 10.40 -22.53 10.27
CA ARG A 8 11.29 -22.47 11.44
C ARG A 8 12.63 -21.81 11.12
N ALA A 9 13.21 -22.10 9.95
CA ALA A 9 14.43 -21.47 9.48
C ALA A 9 14.24 -19.96 9.22
N ALA A 10 13.12 -19.56 8.61
CA ALA A 10 12.80 -18.15 8.40
C ALA A 10 12.63 -17.39 9.74
N LYS A 11 11.90 -17.96 10.69
CA LYS A 11 11.79 -17.41 12.06
C LYS A 11 13.15 -17.35 12.78
N ALA A 12 14.08 -18.25 12.45
CA ALA A 12 15.44 -18.23 12.97
C ALA A 12 16.29 -17.10 12.40
N ALA A 13 16.25 -16.91 11.07
CA ALA A 13 16.92 -15.82 10.40
C ALA A 13 16.42 -14.47 10.92
N LEU A 14 15.09 -14.32 11.04
CA LEU A 14 14.47 -13.12 11.60
C LEU A 14 14.90 -12.87 13.05
N ALA A 15 14.98 -13.92 13.87
CA ALA A 15 15.48 -13.81 15.24
C ALA A 15 16.97 -13.44 15.32
N ALA A 16 17.79 -13.82 14.33
CA ALA A 16 19.19 -13.43 14.26
C ALA A 16 19.31 -11.95 13.86
N ALA A 17 18.64 -11.55 12.77
CA ALA A 17 18.60 -10.16 12.30
C ALA A 17 18.10 -9.19 13.39
N LEU A 18 17.08 -9.57 14.14
CA LEU A 18 16.56 -8.77 15.24
C LEU A 18 17.57 -8.57 16.38
N ARG A 19 18.43 -9.57 16.66
CA ARG A 19 19.50 -9.41 17.67
C ARG A 19 20.61 -8.50 17.17
N GLU A 20 20.98 -8.63 15.91
CA GLU A 20 21.99 -7.77 15.26
C GLU A 20 21.55 -6.30 15.27
N ARG A 21 20.25 -6.04 15.15
CA ARG A 21 19.62 -4.70 15.17
C ARG A 21 19.01 -4.31 16.52
N SER A 22 19.44 -4.96 17.60
CA SER A 22 18.79 -4.81 18.91
C SER A 22 18.87 -3.40 19.51
N ALA A 23 19.88 -2.61 19.13
CA ALA A 23 20.02 -1.21 19.55
C ALA A 23 19.01 -0.27 18.86
N ASP A 24 18.47 -0.68 17.70
CA ASP A 24 17.61 0.15 16.85
C ASP A 24 16.11 -0.08 17.13
N VAL A 25 15.79 -1.07 17.98
CA VAL A 25 14.42 -1.45 18.35
C VAL A 25 14.18 -1.30 19.85
N ALA A 26 12.91 -1.21 20.24
CA ALA A 26 12.54 -1.17 21.66
C ALA A 26 13.03 -2.42 22.42
N PRO A 27 13.60 -2.27 23.63
CA PRO A 27 13.96 -3.39 24.47
C PRO A 27 12.71 -4.19 24.89
N GLY A 28 12.84 -5.50 25.06
CA GLY A 28 11.74 -6.35 25.49
C GLY A 28 11.79 -7.77 24.93
N VAL A 29 10.66 -8.47 25.05
CA VAL A 29 10.49 -9.83 24.53
C VAL A 29 9.65 -9.79 23.27
N TRP A 30 10.33 -9.88 22.14
CA TRP A 30 9.74 -9.94 20.82
C TRP A 30 9.23 -11.33 20.51
N ARG A 31 7.99 -11.40 20.03
CA ARG A 31 7.39 -12.64 19.55
C ARG A 31 7.44 -12.65 18.02
N ILE A 32 7.76 -13.80 17.45
CA ILE A 32 7.77 -14.02 16.00
C ILE A 32 6.70 -15.07 15.73
N LEU A 33 5.49 -14.59 15.43
CA LEU A 33 4.31 -15.41 15.17
C LEU A 33 4.31 -15.95 13.73
N ASP A 34 4.65 -15.09 12.78
CA ASP A 34 4.64 -15.35 11.33
C ASP A 34 5.64 -14.41 10.64
N THR A 35 6.06 -14.76 9.42
CA THR A 35 7.07 -14.05 8.62
C THR A 35 6.52 -13.25 7.44
N ARG A 36 5.19 -13.25 7.15
CA ARG A 36 4.68 -12.57 5.92
C ARG A 36 3.35 -11.83 5.96
N SER A 37 2.49 -11.99 6.98
CA SER A 37 1.23 -11.22 7.03
C SER A 37 1.42 -9.93 7.83
N ALA A 38 0.73 -8.85 7.48
CA ALA A 38 0.69 -7.61 8.26
C ALA A 38 -0.52 -7.54 9.22
N VAL A 39 -1.50 -8.44 9.06
CA VAL A 39 -2.72 -8.42 9.87
C VAL A 39 -2.42 -8.96 11.26
N LEU A 40 -2.48 -8.07 12.26
CA LEU A 40 -2.48 -8.43 13.68
C LEU A 40 -3.95 -8.58 14.11
N PRO A 41 -4.45 -9.80 14.34
CA PRO A 41 -5.72 -9.94 15.02
C PRO A 41 -5.57 -9.36 16.43
N GLU A 42 -6.57 -8.60 16.88
CA GLU A 42 -6.60 -8.13 18.26
C GLU A 42 -6.49 -9.31 19.23
N HIS A 43 -5.98 -9.08 20.44
CA HIS A 43 -5.69 -10.12 21.44
C HIS A 43 -6.88 -11.03 21.79
N ARG A 44 -8.11 -10.64 21.42
CA ARG A 44 -9.38 -11.36 21.64
C ARG A 44 -10.04 -11.86 20.36
N GLN A 45 -9.58 -11.42 19.20
CA GLN A 45 -10.04 -11.89 17.90
C GLN A 45 -9.31 -13.21 17.61
N GLY A 46 -9.89 -14.33 18.06
CA GLY A 46 -9.28 -15.65 17.91
C GLY A 46 -8.93 -16.03 16.47
N TRP A 47 -8.32 -17.20 16.30
CA TRP A 47 -7.93 -17.83 15.02
C TRP A 47 -8.96 -17.75 13.88
N ARG A 48 -10.22 -17.48 14.20
CA ARG A 48 -11.34 -17.30 13.27
C ARG A 48 -11.12 -16.19 12.24
N ILE A 49 -10.58 -15.01 12.60
CA ILE A 49 -10.29 -13.95 11.60
C ILE A 49 -9.17 -14.35 10.66
N VAL A 50 -8.17 -15.06 11.20
CA VAL A 50 -7.08 -15.60 10.39
C VAL A 50 -7.60 -16.69 9.46
N ILE A 51 -8.52 -17.54 9.89
CA ILE A 51 -9.16 -18.57 9.05
C ILE A 51 -10.07 -17.93 8.00
N ASP A 52 -10.84 -16.89 8.35
CA ASP A 52 -11.69 -16.15 7.42
C ASP A 52 -10.84 -15.45 6.33
N HIS A 53 -9.64 -14.97 6.69
CA HIS A 53 -8.64 -14.43 5.76
C HIS A 53 -8.10 -15.49 4.77
N LEU A 54 -8.06 -16.77 5.17
CA LEU A 54 -7.62 -17.86 4.31
C LEU A 54 -8.72 -18.41 3.41
N GLY A 55 -9.99 -18.22 3.78
CA GLY A 55 -11.15 -18.75 3.08
C GLY A 55 -11.66 -17.91 1.91
N ARG A 56 -11.31 -16.61 1.83
CA ARG A 56 -11.83 -15.71 0.79
C ARG A 56 -10.80 -15.49 -0.32
N GLY A 57 -11.03 -16.09 -1.49
CA GLY A 57 -10.34 -15.77 -2.74
C GLY A 57 -9.03 -16.51 -3.04
N SER A 58 -8.40 -17.18 -2.07
CA SER A 58 -7.18 -17.95 -2.32
C SER A 58 -7.47 -19.45 -2.43
N GLY A 59 -7.10 -20.10 -3.54
CA GLY A 59 -7.36 -21.54 -3.73
C GLY A 59 -6.84 -22.39 -2.56
N ALA A 60 -7.47 -23.53 -2.28
CA ALA A 60 -7.25 -24.37 -1.08
C ALA A 60 -5.78 -24.68 -0.75
N LYS A 61 -4.91 -24.72 -1.76
CA LYS A 61 -3.46 -24.89 -1.60
C LYS A 61 -2.80 -23.73 -0.84
N ARG A 62 -3.19 -22.48 -1.11
CA ARG A 62 -2.64 -21.28 -0.47
C ARG A 62 -3.13 -21.18 0.98
N ALA A 63 -4.43 -21.39 1.20
CA ALA A 63 -5.01 -21.52 2.53
C ALA A 63 -4.29 -22.56 3.41
N LEU A 64 -4.00 -23.76 2.88
CA LEU A 64 -3.23 -24.79 3.59
C LEU A 64 -1.78 -24.37 3.88
N LEU A 65 -1.13 -23.65 2.96
CA LEU A 65 0.23 -23.15 3.16
C LEU A 65 0.28 -22.10 4.28
N ASP A 66 -0.71 -21.21 4.32
CA ASP A 66 -0.78 -20.17 5.34
C ASP A 66 -1.19 -20.74 6.71
N MET A 67 -2.14 -21.67 6.77
CA MET A 67 -2.44 -22.44 7.99
C MET A 67 -1.18 -23.12 8.53
N ARG A 68 -0.40 -23.80 7.68
CA ARG A 68 0.84 -24.48 8.09
C ARG A 68 1.86 -23.50 8.66
N ARG A 69 1.98 -22.30 8.09
CA ARG A 69 2.91 -21.26 8.59
C ARG A 69 2.52 -20.80 9.99
N LEU A 70 1.24 -20.57 10.22
CA LEU A 70 0.74 -20.11 11.51
C LEU A 70 0.80 -21.20 12.60
N LEU A 71 0.67 -22.47 12.21
CA LEU A 71 0.81 -23.61 13.13
C LEU A 71 2.25 -23.86 13.57
N ALA A 72 3.26 -23.30 12.90
CA ALA A 72 4.64 -23.37 13.37
C ALA A 72 4.78 -22.57 14.66
N ALA A 73 5.32 -23.19 15.72
CA ALA A 73 5.43 -22.58 17.04
C ALA A 73 6.06 -21.17 16.98
N PRO A 74 5.50 -20.19 17.74
CA PRO A 74 6.09 -18.87 17.87
C PRO A 74 7.54 -18.94 18.39
N ARG A 75 8.42 -18.09 17.86
CA ARG A 75 9.76 -17.89 18.42
C ARG A 75 9.76 -16.65 19.31
N ARG A 76 10.47 -16.70 20.44
CA ARG A 76 10.66 -15.55 21.33
C ARG A 76 12.12 -15.09 21.29
N VAL A 77 12.34 -13.80 21.27
CA VAL A 77 13.66 -13.17 21.31
C VAL A 77 13.63 -12.10 22.39
N ARG A 78 14.56 -12.16 23.34
CA ARG A 78 14.74 -11.11 24.35
C ARG A 78 15.84 -10.17 23.87
N LEU A 79 15.54 -8.87 23.81
CA LEU A 79 16.46 -7.80 23.44
C LEU A 79 16.57 -6.85 24.63
N GLY A 80 17.76 -6.73 25.20
CA GLY A 80 17.95 -5.97 26.44
C GLY A 80 17.13 -6.48 27.62
N ASP A 81 17.13 -5.69 28.69
CA ASP A 81 16.18 -5.85 29.78
C ASP A 81 14.96 -4.94 29.53
N PRO A 82 13.73 -5.47 29.61
CA PRO A 82 12.56 -4.62 29.57
C PRO A 82 12.66 -3.60 30.71
N GLU A 83 12.23 -2.37 30.48
CA GLU A 83 12.15 -1.37 31.55
C GLU A 83 11.35 -1.94 32.72
N ALA A 84 11.88 -1.77 33.93
CA ALA A 84 11.26 -2.31 35.14
C ALA A 84 9.84 -1.75 35.29
N GLY A 85 8.84 -2.63 35.23
CA GLY A 85 7.42 -2.25 35.32
C GLY A 85 6.69 -2.12 33.98
N MET A 86 7.36 -2.34 32.83
CA MET A 86 6.69 -2.35 31.52
C MET A 86 5.57 -3.42 31.48
N PRO A 87 4.30 -3.05 31.33
CA PRO A 87 3.20 -4.00 31.24
C PRO A 87 3.38 -4.95 30.05
N ALA A 88 2.97 -6.22 30.19
CA ALA A 88 3.02 -7.20 29.11
C ALA A 88 2.21 -6.80 27.85
N ALA A 89 1.32 -5.80 27.97
CA ALA A 89 0.56 -5.19 26.89
C ALA A 89 1.37 -4.18 26.05
N GLN A 90 2.53 -3.74 26.52
CA GLN A 90 3.44 -2.79 25.83
C GLN A 90 4.68 -3.51 25.25
N MET A 91 4.67 -4.85 25.21
CA MET A 91 5.81 -5.63 24.74
C MET A 91 5.65 -6.00 23.25
N PRO A 92 6.57 -5.63 22.36
CA PRO A 92 6.42 -5.85 20.92
C PRO A 92 6.11 -7.30 20.50
N VAL A 93 5.20 -7.48 19.54
CA VAL A 93 4.57 -8.80 19.28
C VAL A 93 4.98 -9.43 17.97
N ARG A 94 5.47 -8.65 17.01
CA ARG A 94 5.73 -9.15 15.66
C ARG A 94 6.88 -8.40 15.01
N VAL A 95 7.67 -9.15 14.27
CA VAL A 95 8.65 -8.61 13.32
C VAL A 95 8.43 -9.30 11.99
N LEU A 96 8.54 -8.55 10.91
CA LEU A 96 8.60 -9.03 9.54
C LEU A 96 9.96 -8.68 8.96
N MET A 97 10.46 -9.50 8.04
CA MET A 97 11.61 -9.13 7.23
C MET A 97 11.10 -8.69 5.87
N THR A 98 11.50 -7.50 5.43
CA THR A 98 11.16 -6.96 4.12
C THR A 98 11.96 -7.67 3.03
N LYS A 99 11.58 -7.48 1.75
CA LYS A 99 12.24 -8.16 0.62
C LYS A 99 13.71 -7.77 0.46
N ASP A 100 14.06 -6.53 0.77
CA ASP A 100 15.42 -6.01 0.77
C ASP A 100 16.24 -6.48 1.99
N GLY A 101 15.59 -7.05 3.00
CA GLY A 101 16.21 -7.57 4.23
C GLY A 101 16.22 -6.58 5.40
N GLY A 102 15.44 -5.50 5.32
CA GLY A 102 15.05 -4.68 6.47
C GLY A 102 14.06 -5.41 7.39
N LEU A 103 13.64 -4.73 8.46
CA LEU A 103 12.73 -5.26 9.47
C LEU A 103 11.54 -4.32 9.65
N VAL A 104 10.34 -4.87 9.86
CA VAL A 104 9.17 -4.11 10.31
C VAL A 104 8.68 -4.70 11.63
N GLY A 105 8.82 -3.95 12.71
CA GLY A 105 8.41 -4.30 14.06
C GLY A 105 7.06 -3.69 14.42
N PHE A 106 6.24 -4.44 15.15
CA PHE A 106 4.93 -3.99 15.64
C PHE A 106 4.87 -4.05 17.16
N ASP A 107 4.57 -2.91 17.79
CA ASP A 107 4.36 -2.82 19.23
C ASP A 107 2.94 -3.30 19.62
N ARG A 108 2.82 -3.98 20.77
CA ARG A 108 1.58 -4.53 21.34
C ARG A 108 0.70 -3.50 22.02
N ALA A 109 1.26 -2.35 22.39
CA ALA A 109 0.43 -1.22 22.76
C ALA A 109 -0.46 -0.79 21.58
N ASP A 110 -0.25 -1.39 20.39
CA ASP A 110 -0.99 -1.12 19.17
C ASP A 110 -0.88 0.36 18.77
N SER A 111 0.15 1.04 19.28
CA SER A 111 0.39 2.45 19.06
C SER A 111 1.34 2.70 17.90
N THR A 112 2.33 1.83 17.65
CA THR A 112 3.36 2.11 16.65
C THR A 112 3.84 0.92 15.81
N VAL A 113 4.32 1.24 14.61
CA VAL A 113 5.01 0.38 13.65
C VAL A 113 6.41 0.97 13.43
N THR A 114 7.46 0.15 13.50
CA THR A 114 8.85 0.58 13.30
C THR A 114 9.47 -0.15 12.10
N HIS A 115 9.86 0.60 11.09
CA HIS A 115 10.57 0.13 9.90
C HIS A 115 12.05 0.40 10.09
N LEU A 116 12.87 -0.65 10.06
CA LEU A 116 14.33 -0.59 10.03
C LEU A 116 14.81 -1.00 8.64
N ARG A 117 15.16 -0.02 7.83
CA ARG A 117 15.58 -0.23 6.44
C ARG A 117 17.08 -0.47 6.36
N ARG A 118 17.49 -1.22 5.33
CA ARG A 118 18.92 -1.38 5.01
C ARG A 118 19.46 -0.20 4.24
N THR A 119 18.63 0.34 3.35
CA THR A 119 18.90 1.53 2.56
C THR A 119 18.07 2.68 3.13
N ALA A 120 18.66 3.86 3.23
CA ALA A 120 17.94 5.04 3.67
C ALA A 120 16.77 5.35 2.73
N LEU A 121 15.69 5.90 3.26
CA LEU A 121 14.61 6.47 2.45
C LEU A 121 15.15 7.62 1.57
N PRO A 122 14.53 7.89 0.41
CA PRO A 122 14.92 9.01 -0.45
C PRO A 122 14.92 10.33 0.32
N PRO A 123 15.81 11.29 -0.01
CA PRO A 123 15.85 12.59 0.66
C PRO A 123 14.50 13.32 0.65
N GLU A 124 13.73 13.16 -0.42
CA GLU A 124 12.42 13.80 -0.62
C GLU A 124 11.31 13.16 0.22
N TYR A 125 11.54 11.99 0.83
CA TYR A 125 10.50 11.26 1.57
C TYR A 125 9.86 12.12 2.67
N ARG A 126 10.66 12.86 3.44
CA ARG A 126 10.13 13.69 4.54
C ARG A 126 9.17 14.76 4.03
N GLU A 127 9.59 15.49 3.00
CA GLU A 127 8.80 16.56 2.39
C GLU A 127 7.50 15.99 1.82
N ARG A 128 7.60 14.89 1.06
CA ARG A 128 6.42 14.24 0.47
C ARG A 128 5.47 13.69 1.51
N ARG A 129 5.99 13.07 2.58
CA ARG A 129 5.17 12.54 3.67
C ARG A 129 4.47 13.65 4.45
N LEU A 130 5.12 14.79 4.66
CA LEU A 130 4.48 15.97 5.28
C LEU A 130 3.33 16.49 4.40
N ALA A 131 3.59 16.72 3.11
CA ALA A 131 2.59 17.23 2.18
C ALA A 131 1.39 16.28 2.01
N LEU A 132 1.63 14.96 1.98
CA LEU A 132 0.54 13.99 1.96
C LEU A 132 -0.17 13.84 3.31
N GLY A 133 0.47 14.18 4.42
CA GLY A 133 -0.16 14.23 5.74
C GLY A 133 -1.13 15.40 5.93
N GLU A 134 -1.07 16.42 5.08
CA GLU A 134 -2.08 17.48 5.02
C GLU A 134 -3.29 17.07 4.17
N VAL A 135 -3.08 16.16 3.22
CA VAL A 135 -4.10 15.64 2.30
C VAL A 135 -4.91 14.52 2.93
N TYR A 136 -4.20 13.55 3.49
CA TYR A 136 -4.76 12.41 4.19
C TYR A 136 -4.72 12.70 5.68
N SER A 137 -5.69 12.23 6.46
CA SER A 137 -5.60 12.27 7.93
C SER A 137 -4.54 11.28 8.43
N ALA A 138 -3.28 11.51 8.02
CA ALA A 138 -2.19 10.58 8.18
C ALA A 138 -1.76 10.53 9.65
N VAL A 139 -1.34 9.34 10.05
CA VAL A 139 -0.87 9.04 11.39
C VAL A 139 0.45 9.73 11.70
N GLU A 140 0.66 10.05 12.98
CA GLU A 140 1.93 10.57 13.50
C GLU A 140 3.10 9.68 13.06
N TRP A 141 4.22 10.29 12.71
CA TRP A 141 5.39 9.55 12.25
C TRP A 141 6.69 10.28 12.60
N HIS A 142 7.78 9.53 12.64
CA HIS A 142 9.12 10.01 12.89
C HIS A 142 10.11 9.23 12.03
N LEU A 143 10.96 9.95 11.30
CA LEU A 143 12.12 9.40 10.60
C LEU A 143 13.38 9.90 11.29
N ASP A 144 14.37 9.05 11.48
CA ASP A 144 15.68 9.40 12.01
C ASP A 144 16.57 10.10 10.96
N ASP A 145 17.63 10.76 11.43
CA ASP A 145 18.47 11.63 10.60
C ASP A 145 19.18 10.88 9.45
N ASP A 146 19.51 9.60 9.65
CA ASP A 146 20.14 8.78 8.61
C ASP A 146 19.14 8.15 7.61
N GLY A 147 17.84 8.34 7.86
CA GLY A 147 16.75 7.92 7.00
C GLY A 147 16.46 6.41 7.03
N ARG A 148 16.95 5.66 8.01
CA ARG A 148 16.83 4.19 8.06
C ARG A 148 15.81 3.70 9.06
N ARG A 149 15.43 4.49 10.07
CA ARG A 149 14.40 4.16 11.04
C ARG A 149 13.20 5.06 10.88
N LEU A 150 12.13 4.50 10.33
CA LEU A 150 10.80 5.12 10.29
C LEU A 150 9.94 4.51 11.41
N THR A 151 9.36 5.35 12.26
CA THR A 151 8.36 4.94 13.26
C THR A 151 7.06 5.65 12.96
N GLU A 152 5.97 4.91 12.85
CA GLU A 152 4.64 5.44 12.53
C GLU A 152 3.66 5.02 13.60
N ALA A 153 2.69 5.88 13.91
CA ALA A 153 1.54 5.49 14.69
C ALA A 153 0.71 4.47 13.89
N ARG A 154 0.16 3.47 14.59
CA ARG A 154 -0.62 2.42 13.92
C ARG A 154 -1.99 2.96 13.54
N VAL A 155 -2.40 2.75 12.29
CA VAL A 155 -3.79 2.96 11.86
C VAL A 155 -4.66 1.80 12.40
N PRO A 156 -5.74 2.08 13.16
CA PRO A 156 -6.64 1.04 13.66
C PRO A 156 -7.47 0.40 12.54
N GLY A 157 -8.12 -0.72 12.85
CA GLY A 157 -9.03 -1.39 11.94
C GLY A 157 -8.37 -2.42 11.00
N ARG A 158 -8.91 -2.56 9.78
CA ARG A 158 -8.55 -3.62 8.83
C ARG A 158 -8.36 -3.06 7.42
N PRO A 159 -7.61 -3.76 6.54
CA PRO A 159 -7.45 -3.38 5.15
C PRO A 159 -8.78 -3.19 4.41
N ALA A 160 -8.87 -2.15 3.58
CA ALA A 160 -10.04 -1.82 2.78
C ALA A 160 -10.46 -2.96 1.84
N GLN A 161 -9.53 -3.77 1.34
CA GLN A 161 -9.84 -5.00 0.60
C GLN A 161 -10.82 -5.95 1.34
N LEU A 162 -10.91 -5.86 2.67
CA LEU A 162 -11.79 -6.69 3.50
C LEU A 162 -13.13 -6.03 3.85
N TRP A 163 -13.34 -4.78 3.44
CA TRP A 163 -14.60 -4.07 3.66
C TRP A 163 -15.68 -4.55 2.71
N ALA A 164 -16.94 -4.15 2.97
CA ALA A 164 -18.02 -4.45 2.05
C ALA A 164 -17.82 -3.67 0.74
N PRO A 165 -18.28 -4.19 -0.41
CA PRO A 165 -18.18 -3.47 -1.69
C PRO A 165 -18.72 -2.04 -1.63
N ALA A 166 -19.85 -1.82 -0.95
CA ALA A 166 -20.44 -0.49 -0.78
C ALA A 166 -19.49 0.49 -0.04
N ASP A 167 -18.82 0.04 1.02
CA ASP A 167 -17.86 0.85 1.78
C ASP A 167 -16.64 1.22 0.93
N ARG A 168 -16.21 0.29 0.07
CA ARG A 168 -15.10 0.49 -0.86
C ARG A 168 -15.46 1.49 -1.96
N ILE A 169 -16.67 1.39 -2.52
CA ILE A 169 -17.18 2.37 -3.48
C ILE A 169 -17.31 3.76 -2.82
N ALA A 170 -17.76 3.83 -1.57
CA ALA A 170 -17.81 5.07 -0.80
C ALA A 170 -16.40 5.65 -0.54
N LEU A 171 -15.40 4.82 -0.23
CA LEU A 171 -14.01 5.26 -0.12
C LEU A 171 -13.48 5.85 -1.44
N LEU A 172 -13.78 5.19 -2.56
CA LEU A 172 -13.41 5.69 -3.88
C LEU A 172 -14.05 7.06 -4.18
N ARG A 173 -15.34 7.22 -3.87
CA ARG A 173 -16.03 8.52 -3.95
C ARG A 173 -15.29 9.59 -3.15
N THR A 174 -14.93 9.31 -1.90
CA THR A 174 -14.16 10.22 -1.05
C THR A 174 -12.82 10.58 -1.68
N LEU A 175 -12.10 9.61 -2.27
CA LEU A 175 -10.83 9.91 -2.93
C LEU A 175 -10.98 10.74 -4.21
N LEU A 176 -12.03 10.54 -5.01
CA LEU A 176 -12.30 11.39 -6.18
C LEU A 176 -12.53 12.84 -5.74
N VAL A 177 -13.28 13.05 -4.65
CA VAL A 177 -13.50 14.38 -4.07
C VAL A 177 -12.19 14.98 -3.53
N ILE A 178 -11.40 14.20 -2.79
CA ILE A 178 -10.08 14.64 -2.30
C ILE A 178 -9.19 15.03 -3.49
N SER A 179 -9.06 14.17 -4.50
CA SER A 179 -8.28 14.46 -5.72
C SER A 179 -8.75 15.75 -6.39
N THR A 180 -10.06 15.99 -6.49
CA THR A 180 -10.63 17.21 -7.07
C THR A 180 -10.23 18.45 -6.27
N SER A 181 -10.37 18.40 -4.94
CA SER A 181 -10.04 19.53 -4.05
C SER A 181 -8.57 19.95 -4.06
N ARG A 182 -7.69 19.04 -4.50
CA ARG A 182 -6.23 19.26 -4.58
C ARG A 182 -5.78 19.91 -5.87
N LEU A 183 -6.67 20.02 -6.85
CA LEU A 183 -6.39 20.71 -8.10
C LEU A 183 -6.44 22.21 -7.87
N THR A 184 -5.27 22.84 -7.85
CA THR A 184 -5.11 24.29 -7.79
C THR A 184 -4.68 24.81 -9.16
N ALA A 185 -4.89 26.10 -9.41
CA ALA A 185 -4.49 26.74 -10.67
C ALA A 185 -2.96 26.68 -10.92
N ASP A 186 -2.16 26.50 -9.88
CA ASP A 186 -0.70 26.47 -9.93
C ASP A 186 -0.12 25.04 -9.99
N ALA A 187 -0.97 24.00 -10.08
CA ALA A 187 -0.50 22.63 -10.21
C ALA A 187 0.32 22.47 -11.50
N ALA A 188 1.53 21.92 -11.39
CA ALA A 188 2.41 21.74 -12.53
C ALA A 188 1.77 20.83 -13.57
N ALA A 189 1.61 21.33 -14.80
CA ALA A 189 1.10 20.54 -15.91
C ALA A 189 2.24 19.74 -16.56
N GLN A 190 2.01 18.46 -16.83
CA GLN A 190 2.96 17.59 -17.54
C GLN A 190 2.22 16.59 -18.42
N PRO A 191 2.86 16.06 -19.48
CA PRO A 191 2.26 15.01 -20.31
C PRO A 191 1.81 13.81 -19.48
N LEU A 192 0.62 13.28 -19.78
CA LEU A 192 -0.04 12.27 -18.96
C LEU A 192 0.80 10.98 -18.72
N LEU A 193 1.61 10.60 -19.70
CA LEU A 193 2.45 9.39 -19.67
C LEU A 193 3.95 9.69 -19.55
N THR A 194 4.33 10.84 -18.99
CA THR A 194 5.73 11.28 -18.89
C THR A 194 6.67 10.17 -18.41
N GLU A 195 6.32 9.44 -17.35
CA GLU A 195 7.17 8.39 -16.78
C GLU A 195 7.06 7.02 -17.48
N ALA A 196 5.95 6.74 -18.16
CA ALA A 196 5.61 5.40 -18.64
C ALA A 196 5.46 5.29 -20.16
N ARG A 197 5.81 6.34 -20.92
CA ARG A 197 5.68 6.41 -22.38
C ARG A 197 6.34 5.23 -23.08
N ALA A 198 7.60 4.97 -22.76
CA ALA A 198 8.36 3.87 -23.37
C ALA A 198 7.77 2.49 -23.03
N ALA A 199 7.23 2.33 -21.81
CA ALA A 199 6.59 1.08 -21.40
C ALA A 199 5.29 0.85 -22.18
N LEU A 200 4.49 1.90 -22.40
CA LEU A 200 3.29 1.81 -23.23
C LEU A 200 3.62 1.52 -24.71
N GLU A 201 4.66 2.14 -25.26
CA GLU A 201 5.10 1.89 -26.64
C GLU A 201 5.58 0.44 -26.83
N GLY A 202 6.19 -0.15 -25.80
CA GLY A 202 6.54 -1.57 -25.76
C GLY A 202 5.36 -2.54 -25.78
N LEU A 203 4.13 -2.04 -25.54
CA LEU A 203 2.88 -2.80 -25.63
C LEU A 203 2.15 -2.65 -26.98
N SER A 204 2.82 -2.04 -27.97
CA SER A 204 2.29 -1.79 -29.33
C SER A 204 1.70 -3.04 -29.99
N GLY A 205 0.71 -2.82 -30.86
CA GLY A 205 -0.01 -3.88 -31.59
C GLY A 205 -1.22 -4.47 -30.83
N GLN A 206 -1.52 -3.98 -29.63
CA GLN A 206 -2.73 -4.32 -28.89
C GLN A 206 -3.66 -3.11 -28.86
N ALA A 207 -4.88 -3.27 -29.39
CA ALA A 207 -5.83 -2.17 -29.59
C ALA A 207 -6.09 -1.34 -28.31
N ARG A 208 -6.19 -2.01 -27.15
CA ARG A 208 -6.37 -1.38 -25.83
C ARG A 208 -5.26 -0.36 -25.51
N TRP A 209 -4.00 -0.74 -25.69
CA TRP A 209 -2.86 0.12 -25.34
C TRP A 209 -2.62 1.22 -26.37
N GLU A 210 -2.96 0.97 -27.63
CA GLU A 210 -2.97 2.00 -28.67
C GLU A 210 -4.05 3.05 -28.40
N GLU A 211 -5.21 2.64 -27.91
CA GLU A 211 -6.27 3.56 -27.49
C GLU A 211 -5.83 4.43 -26.30
N ALA A 212 -5.24 3.83 -25.26
CA ALA A 212 -4.69 4.57 -24.14
C ALA A 212 -3.61 5.58 -24.57
N GLY A 213 -2.74 5.20 -25.52
CA GLY A 213 -1.73 6.08 -26.08
C GLY A 213 -2.33 7.27 -26.84
N ARG A 214 -3.31 7.01 -27.72
CA ARG A 214 -4.03 8.07 -28.45
C ARG A 214 -4.76 9.02 -27.52
N ALA A 215 -5.44 8.50 -26.50
CA ALA A 215 -6.14 9.33 -25.52
C ALA A 215 -5.16 10.21 -24.73
N ALA A 216 -4.03 9.66 -24.29
CA ALA A 216 -2.99 10.45 -23.63
C ALA A 216 -2.43 11.57 -24.53
N ASP A 217 -2.23 11.30 -25.82
CA ASP A 217 -1.78 12.31 -26.79
C ASP A 217 -2.84 13.40 -27.03
N LEU A 218 -4.12 13.05 -27.06
CA LEU A 218 -5.23 13.99 -27.23
C LEU A 218 -5.49 14.85 -26.01
N VAL A 219 -5.36 14.28 -24.80
CA VAL A 219 -5.45 15.02 -23.54
C VAL A 219 -4.27 15.98 -23.39
N GLY A 220 -3.06 15.55 -23.78
CA GLY A 220 -1.85 16.36 -23.71
C GLY A 220 -1.32 16.50 -22.27
N GLU A 221 -1.10 17.73 -21.84
CA GLU A 221 -0.60 18.04 -20.49
C GLU A 221 -1.76 18.11 -19.50
N VAL A 222 -1.58 17.46 -18.35
CA VAL A 222 -2.56 17.45 -17.25
C VAL A 222 -1.91 17.93 -15.96
N PRO A 223 -2.68 18.37 -14.96
CA PRO A 223 -2.14 18.64 -13.63
C PRO A 223 -1.52 17.37 -13.01
N TRP A 224 -0.29 17.50 -12.52
CA TRP A 224 0.37 16.50 -11.69
C TRP A 224 0.37 16.95 -10.24
N VAL A 225 0.00 16.03 -9.36
CA VAL A 225 -0.08 16.27 -7.91
C VAL A 225 0.78 15.25 -7.19
N LEU A 226 1.17 15.54 -5.96
CA LEU A 226 1.86 14.56 -5.13
C LEU A 226 0.91 13.41 -4.79
N ALA A 227 1.18 12.20 -5.27
CA ALA A 227 0.39 11.01 -4.98
C ALA A 227 1.06 10.16 -3.91
N HIS A 228 0.26 9.37 -3.19
CA HIS A 228 0.73 8.29 -2.33
C HIS A 228 1.51 7.25 -3.13
N GLY A 229 1.13 7.01 -4.38
CA GLY A 229 1.96 6.28 -5.34
C GLY A 229 1.79 4.75 -5.34
N ASP A 230 1.27 4.17 -4.25
CA ASP A 230 0.75 2.80 -4.15
C ASP A 230 -0.51 2.72 -3.27
N LEU A 231 -1.48 3.63 -3.49
CA LEU A 231 -2.72 3.66 -2.71
C LEU A 231 -3.68 2.56 -3.17
N THR A 232 -3.44 1.36 -2.64
CA THR A 232 -4.22 0.15 -2.95
C THR A 232 -5.15 -0.21 -1.79
N PRO A 233 -6.19 -1.04 -2.01
CA PRO A 233 -7.07 -1.48 -0.92
C PRO A 233 -6.35 -2.23 0.22
N GLU A 234 -5.13 -2.73 -0.02
CA GLU A 234 -4.24 -3.30 0.98
C GLU A 234 -3.56 -2.26 1.87
N ASN A 235 -3.26 -1.08 1.32
CA ASN A 235 -2.56 0.02 1.97
C ASN A 235 -3.50 1.07 2.57
N VAL A 236 -4.81 0.82 2.56
CA VAL A 236 -5.80 1.60 3.31
C VAL A 236 -6.31 0.77 4.49
N LEU A 237 -6.12 1.27 5.71
CA LEU A 237 -6.60 0.64 6.95
C LEU A 237 -7.71 1.49 7.57
N GLY A 238 -8.69 0.85 8.21
CA GLY A 238 -9.76 1.56 8.90
C GLY A 238 -10.94 0.70 9.30
N HIS A 239 -11.97 1.36 9.84
CA HIS A 239 -13.26 0.77 10.20
C HIS A 239 -14.34 1.01 9.14
N GLY A 240 -14.10 1.90 8.19
CA GLY A 240 -14.99 2.22 7.06
C GLY A 240 -14.54 3.48 6.31
N PRO A 241 -15.33 3.98 5.36
CA PRO A 241 -14.96 5.12 4.51
C PRO A 241 -14.85 6.46 5.25
N GLU A 242 -15.37 6.55 6.47
CA GLU A 242 -15.33 7.74 7.34
C GLU A 242 -14.19 7.70 8.37
N ASP A 243 -13.58 6.53 8.58
CA ASP A 243 -12.55 6.30 9.60
C ASP A 243 -11.48 5.38 9.03
N TRP A 244 -10.53 5.99 8.32
CA TRP A 244 -9.46 5.32 7.61
C TRP A 244 -8.18 6.16 7.55
N GLY A 245 -7.06 5.48 7.29
CA GLY A 245 -5.78 6.10 7.02
C GLY A 245 -4.97 5.27 6.02
N PRO A 246 -4.25 5.91 5.08
CA PRO A 246 -3.28 5.21 4.26
C PRO A 246 -2.05 4.82 5.09
N ILE A 247 -1.35 3.79 4.64
CA ILE A 247 -0.05 3.34 5.13
C ILE A 247 0.89 3.12 3.94
N ASP A 248 2.18 2.98 4.20
CA ASP A 248 3.19 2.65 3.18
C ASP A 248 3.41 3.76 2.12
N PHE A 249 3.85 4.92 2.60
CA PHE A 249 4.08 6.11 1.76
C PHE A 249 5.46 6.10 1.08
N GLU A 250 6.14 4.96 1.03
CA GLU A 250 7.50 4.84 0.49
C GLU A 250 7.56 5.19 -1.01
N ASP A 251 6.44 4.97 -1.73
CA ASP A 251 6.31 5.18 -3.18
C ASP A 251 5.72 6.56 -3.55
N ALA A 252 5.59 7.47 -2.57
CA ALA A 252 5.04 8.80 -2.76
C ALA A 252 5.83 9.61 -3.79
N ARG A 253 5.13 10.16 -4.78
CA ARG A 253 5.74 10.88 -5.93
C ARG A 253 4.72 11.74 -6.69
N PRO A 254 5.17 12.72 -7.48
CA PRO A 254 4.28 13.37 -8.44
C PRO A 254 3.65 12.34 -9.39
N ALA A 255 2.34 12.44 -9.61
CA ALA A 255 1.60 11.60 -10.56
C ALA A 255 0.40 12.39 -11.12
N PRO A 256 -0.25 11.92 -12.20
CA PRO A 256 -1.49 12.53 -12.69
C PRO A 256 -2.55 12.65 -11.59
N PHE A 257 -3.34 13.72 -11.62
CA PHE A 257 -4.34 14.09 -10.59
C PHE A 257 -5.29 12.98 -10.13
N PHE A 258 -5.59 12.00 -10.98
CA PHE A 258 -6.48 10.88 -10.70
C PHE A 258 -5.76 9.62 -10.16
N TYR A 259 -4.43 9.63 -10.06
CA TYR A 259 -3.63 8.42 -9.87
C TYR A 259 -4.00 7.63 -8.60
N ASP A 260 -4.07 8.29 -7.44
CA ASP A 260 -4.36 7.63 -6.16
C ASP A 260 -5.79 7.06 -6.13
N ALA A 261 -6.79 7.82 -6.61
CA ALA A 261 -8.17 7.35 -6.66
C ALA A 261 -8.31 6.11 -7.55
N LEU A 262 -7.70 6.12 -8.73
CA LEU A 262 -7.77 4.96 -9.64
C LEU A 262 -6.85 3.81 -9.21
N SER A 263 -5.79 4.07 -8.44
CA SER A 263 -4.97 2.98 -7.85
C SER A 263 -5.78 2.08 -6.91
N LEU A 264 -6.79 2.63 -6.21
CA LEU A 264 -7.74 1.81 -5.47
C LEU A 264 -8.58 0.93 -6.40
N ALA A 265 -9.11 1.53 -7.47
CA ALA A 265 -10.08 0.88 -8.33
C ALA A 265 -9.46 -0.20 -9.22
N VAL A 266 -8.25 0.00 -9.74
CA VAL A 266 -7.61 -0.89 -10.72
C VAL A 266 -7.54 -2.35 -10.23
N ARG A 267 -7.39 -2.59 -8.92
CA ARG A 267 -7.35 -3.94 -8.31
C ARG A 267 -8.69 -4.42 -7.71
N ASP A 268 -9.77 -3.65 -7.80
CA ASP A 268 -11.06 -3.97 -7.16
C ASP A 268 -12.22 -3.99 -8.16
N ASP A 269 -12.70 -5.19 -8.51
CA ASP A 269 -13.77 -5.40 -9.49
C ASP A 269 -15.05 -4.59 -9.19
N ALA A 270 -15.40 -4.42 -7.92
CA ALA A 270 -16.62 -3.69 -7.55
C ALA A 270 -16.45 -2.19 -7.80
N MET A 271 -15.28 -1.63 -7.46
CA MET A 271 -14.95 -0.24 -7.75
C MET A 271 -14.84 0.02 -9.26
N ARG A 272 -14.21 -0.88 -10.03
CA ARG A 272 -14.12 -0.77 -11.50
C ARG A 272 -15.51 -0.76 -12.14
N ALA A 273 -16.39 -1.65 -11.67
CA ALA A 273 -17.77 -1.73 -12.14
C ALA A 273 -18.57 -0.47 -11.79
N ALA A 274 -18.42 0.07 -10.58
CA ALA A 274 -19.09 1.31 -10.16
C ALA A 274 -18.65 2.52 -11.02
N LEU A 275 -17.35 2.70 -11.24
CA LEU A 275 -16.81 3.75 -12.12
C LEU A 275 -17.28 3.59 -13.56
N SER A 276 -17.10 2.41 -14.14
CA SER A 276 -17.40 2.16 -15.55
C SER A 276 -18.91 2.09 -15.83
N GLY A 277 -19.71 1.82 -14.79
CA GLY A 277 -21.17 1.78 -14.85
C GLY A 277 -21.86 3.12 -14.59
N GLY A 278 -21.11 4.18 -14.29
CA GLY A 278 -21.64 5.53 -14.05
C GLY A 278 -22.16 5.81 -12.64
N GLU A 279 -21.95 4.92 -11.66
CA GLU A 279 -22.38 5.15 -10.27
C GLU A 279 -21.62 6.32 -9.61
N LEU A 280 -20.44 6.64 -10.14
CA LEU A 280 -19.56 7.73 -9.70
C LEU A 280 -19.34 8.76 -10.83
N GLU A 281 -20.31 8.90 -11.74
CA GLU A 281 -20.20 9.78 -12.91
C GLU A 281 -20.04 11.26 -12.51
N GLU A 282 -20.77 11.71 -11.50
CA GLU A 282 -20.70 13.09 -10.99
C GLU A 282 -19.28 13.40 -10.51
N GLU A 283 -18.74 12.60 -9.57
CA GLU A 283 -17.42 12.85 -9.00
C GLU A 283 -16.29 12.68 -10.02
N TRP A 284 -16.45 11.77 -11.00
CA TRP A 284 -15.52 11.65 -12.12
C TRP A 284 -15.53 12.88 -13.02
N CYS A 285 -16.71 13.39 -13.39
CA CYS A 285 -16.85 14.57 -14.23
C CYS A 285 -16.32 15.83 -13.52
N ASP A 286 -16.59 15.98 -12.23
CA ASP A 286 -16.08 17.10 -11.43
C ASP A 286 -14.55 17.09 -11.39
N LEU A 287 -13.95 15.91 -11.17
CA LEU A 287 -12.50 15.75 -11.18
C LEU A 287 -11.88 16.15 -12.52
N LEU A 288 -12.46 15.69 -13.63
CA LEU A 288 -11.98 16.02 -14.98
C LEU A 288 -12.19 17.49 -15.32
N SER A 289 -13.33 18.06 -14.94
CA SER A 289 -13.63 19.48 -15.15
C SER A 289 -12.64 20.37 -14.42
N ALA A 290 -12.33 20.05 -13.16
CA ALA A 290 -11.32 20.75 -12.37
C ALA A 290 -9.91 20.64 -12.97
N ALA A 291 -9.61 19.54 -13.66
CA ALA A 291 -8.35 19.33 -14.37
C ALA A 291 -8.31 19.93 -15.78
N GLY A 292 -9.43 20.46 -16.28
CA GLY A 292 -9.55 20.96 -17.65
C GLY A 292 -9.51 19.86 -18.72
N VAL A 293 -9.90 18.63 -18.39
CA VAL A 293 -9.86 17.46 -19.28
C VAL A 293 -11.25 17.10 -19.79
N ASP A 294 -11.37 16.77 -21.08
CA ASP A 294 -12.62 16.34 -21.69
C ASP A 294 -12.96 14.87 -21.31
N PRO A 295 -14.10 14.61 -20.63
CA PRO A 295 -14.54 13.26 -20.26
C PRO A 295 -14.84 12.35 -21.46
N ALA A 296 -15.06 12.89 -22.66
CA ALA A 296 -15.22 12.08 -23.86
C ALA A 296 -13.90 11.49 -24.36
N ILE A 297 -12.75 12.09 -23.99
CA ILE A 297 -11.41 11.62 -24.37
C ILE A 297 -10.86 10.70 -23.29
N LEU A 298 -10.87 11.16 -22.03
CA LEU A 298 -10.35 10.41 -20.89
C LEU A 298 -11.50 9.73 -20.14
N THR A 299 -11.92 8.55 -20.59
CA THR A 299 -12.92 7.75 -19.89
C THR A 299 -12.32 7.07 -18.65
N PRO A 300 -13.14 6.63 -17.67
CA PRO A 300 -12.61 5.90 -16.50
C PRO A 300 -11.80 4.66 -16.89
N VAL A 301 -12.21 3.94 -17.93
CA VAL A 301 -11.52 2.73 -18.43
C VAL A 301 -10.13 3.09 -18.93
N ILE A 302 -10.02 4.11 -19.78
CA ILE A 302 -8.74 4.59 -20.32
C ILE A 302 -7.83 5.11 -19.20
N ALA A 303 -8.38 5.87 -18.25
CA ALA A 303 -7.61 6.40 -17.13
C ALA A 303 -7.08 5.28 -16.22
N MET A 304 -7.87 4.23 -15.96
CA MET A 304 -7.42 3.04 -15.23
C MET A 304 -6.31 2.29 -15.98
N ASP A 305 -6.40 2.16 -17.31
CA ASP A 305 -5.34 1.56 -18.13
C ASP A 305 -4.02 2.33 -18.03
N ILE A 306 -4.11 3.66 -18.05
CA ILE A 306 -2.96 4.56 -17.87
C ILE A 306 -2.35 4.38 -16.47
N VAL A 307 -3.17 4.35 -15.41
CA VAL A 307 -2.69 4.07 -14.04
C VAL A 307 -2.02 2.71 -13.97
N ALA A 308 -2.61 1.66 -14.58
CA ALA A 308 -2.05 0.32 -14.56
C ALA A 308 -0.66 0.26 -15.20
N VAL A 309 -0.46 0.95 -16.33
CA VAL A 309 0.84 1.03 -17.01
C VAL A 309 1.85 1.83 -16.17
N ILE A 310 1.47 2.98 -15.62
CA ILE A 310 2.34 3.79 -14.75
C ILE A 310 2.75 2.98 -13.50
N ALA A 311 1.79 2.32 -12.84
CA ALA A 311 2.06 1.50 -11.66
C ALA A 311 2.96 0.30 -11.97
N ALA A 312 2.72 -0.41 -13.07
CA ALA A 312 3.53 -1.54 -13.48
C ALA A 312 4.97 -1.12 -13.84
N ASP A 313 5.14 0.00 -14.54
CA ASP A 313 6.48 0.51 -14.88
C ASP A 313 7.23 0.98 -13.64
N HIS A 314 6.57 1.71 -12.74
CA HIS A 314 7.15 2.13 -11.47
C HIS A 314 7.61 0.92 -10.63
N HIS A 315 6.75 -0.10 -10.48
CA HIS A 315 7.11 -1.32 -9.74
C HIS A 315 8.28 -2.08 -10.39
N ARG A 316 8.42 -2.04 -11.72
CA ARG A 316 9.60 -2.59 -12.40
C ARG A 316 10.86 -1.79 -12.09
N ARG A 317 10.81 -0.46 -12.17
CA ARG A 317 11.98 0.42 -11.98
C ARG A 317 12.47 0.44 -10.54
N GLU A 318 11.58 0.63 -9.59
CA GLU A 318 11.94 0.84 -8.18
C GLU A 318 12.09 -0.46 -7.40
N HIS A 319 11.23 -1.45 -7.70
CA HIS A 319 11.17 -2.70 -6.91
C HIS A 319 11.74 -3.92 -7.65
N GLY A 320 12.23 -3.74 -8.88
CA GLY A 320 12.73 -4.82 -9.73
C GLY A 320 11.66 -5.84 -10.12
N GLY A 321 10.39 -5.43 -10.09
CA GLY A 321 9.26 -6.29 -10.45
C GLY A 321 9.21 -6.64 -11.94
N ASP A 322 8.48 -7.71 -12.27
CA ASP A 322 8.17 -8.03 -13.66
C ASP A 322 6.99 -7.17 -14.13
N PHE A 323 7.22 -6.37 -15.17
CA PHE A 323 6.21 -5.46 -15.71
C PHE A 323 4.99 -6.20 -16.24
N GLY A 324 5.18 -7.26 -17.04
CA GLY A 324 4.08 -8.00 -17.65
C GLY A 324 3.21 -8.70 -16.60
N TYR A 325 3.83 -9.31 -15.58
CA TYR A 325 3.13 -9.91 -14.45
C TYR A 325 2.36 -8.85 -13.65
N THR A 326 2.98 -7.70 -13.38
CA THR A 326 2.35 -6.63 -12.60
C THR A 326 1.16 -6.05 -13.36
N LEU A 327 1.34 -5.73 -14.64
CA LEU A 327 0.28 -5.23 -15.51
C LEU A 327 -0.89 -6.23 -15.59
N ALA A 328 -0.62 -7.51 -15.83
CA ALA A 328 -1.65 -8.55 -15.87
C ALA A 328 -2.39 -8.75 -14.54
N SER A 329 -1.80 -8.37 -13.41
CA SER A 329 -2.47 -8.39 -12.11
C SER A 329 -3.35 -7.16 -11.84
N LEU A 330 -3.15 -6.10 -12.63
CA LEU A 330 -3.87 -4.83 -12.52
C LEU A 330 -5.04 -4.74 -13.52
N THR A 331 -5.02 -5.55 -14.57
CA THR A 331 -5.96 -5.43 -15.70
C THR A 331 -6.82 -6.66 -15.84
#